data_AF-A0A9P7ELZ1-F1
#
_entry.id   AF-A0A9P7ELZ1-F1
#
_cell.length_a   1.000
_cell.length_b   1.000
_cell.length_c   1.000
_cell.angle_alpha   90.00
_cell.angle_beta   90.00
_cell.angle_gamma   90.00
#
_symmetry.space_group_name_H-M   'P 1'
#
loop_
_entity.id
_entity.type
_entity.pdbx_description
1 polymer ?
#
loop_
_entity_poly.entity_id
_entity_poly.type
_entity_poly.pdbx_seq_one_letter_code
_entity_poly.pdbx_strand_id
1 'polypeptide(L)'
;MAAPPEVNNKNLTGKYIMNKTLSDDSDDILKLQGVSWFKRRAISMFTLTLGVKHYTDEAGNEHIDVEQTLSGGIKGTNEDRTLDWEERGEIDDVFGAVIGQSKKVKAEEVEDEFLKSGWTEDAVKDGLVLAVDWSDTPKSGMDWRAEMV
;
A
#
# COMPACT_ATOMS: atom_id res chain seq x y z
N MET A 1 -0.10 -1.73 -19.11
CA MET A 1 -0.97 -2.92 -19.12
C MET A 1 -2.31 -2.48 -18.58
N ALA A 2 -3.41 -2.64 -19.32
CA ALA A 2 -4.73 -2.32 -18.76
C ALA A 2 -5.15 -3.48 -17.83
N ALA A 3 -5.58 -3.16 -16.61
CA ALA A 3 -6.22 -4.14 -15.75
C ALA A 3 -7.56 -4.59 -16.37
N PRO A 4 -8.05 -5.79 -16.04
CA PRO A 4 -9.41 -6.19 -16.42
C PRO A 4 -10.45 -5.22 -15.85
N PRO A 5 -11.59 -4.97 -16.54
CA PRO A 5 -12.60 -3.98 -16.08
C PRO A 5 -13.19 -4.26 -14.69
N GLU A 6 -13.18 -5.52 -14.25
CA GLU A 6 -13.62 -5.95 -12.92
C GLU A 6 -12.69 -5.51 -11.79
N VAL A 7 -11.44 -5.14 -12.11
CA VAL A 7 -10.47 -4.59 -11.17
C VAL A 7 -10.47 -3.07 -11.30
N ASN A 8 -11.06 -2.40 -10.31
CA ASN A 8 -11.22 -0.95 -10.27
C ASN A 8 -11.25 -0.47 -8.82
N ASN A 9 -11.40 0.83 -8.60
CA ASN A 9 -11.36 1.38 -7.24
C ASN A 9 -12.48 0.83 -6.33
N LYS A 10 -13.59 0.31 -6.85
CA LYS A 10 -14.65 -0.32 -6.05
C LYS A 10 -14.40 -1.80 -5.76
N ASN A 11 -13.45 -2.42 -6.46
CA ASN A 11 -13.09 -3.81 -6.27
C ASN A 11 -11.64 -4.05 -6.72
N LEU A 12 -10.74 -4.14 -5.75
CA LEU A 12 -9.32 -4.42 -5.97
C LEU A 12 -9.01 -5.91 -5.79
N THR A 13 -10.03 -6.75 -5.58
CA THR A 13 -9.86 -8.17 -5.31
C THR A 13 -9.13 -8.84 -6.48
N GLY A 14 -8.04 -9.52 -6.17
CA GLY A 14 -7.22 -10.14 -7.19
C GLY A 14 -5.91 -10.69 -6.68
N LYS A 15 -5.11 -11.21 -7.60
CA LYS A 15 -3.75 -11.66 -7.33
C LYS A 15 -2.80 -10.89 -8.24
N TYR A 16 -1.87 -10.16 -7.63
CA TYR A 16 -0.94 -9.27 -8.32
C TYR A 16 0.47 -9.80 -8.13
N ILE A 17 1.24 -9.88 -9.20
CA ILE A 17 2.66 -10.24 -9.16
C ILE A 17 3.48 -9.05 -9.65
N MET A 18 4.49 -8.67 -8.88
CA MET A 18 5.39 -7.58 -9.23
C MET A 18 6.14 -7.90 -10.53
N ASN A 19 6.04 -7.01 -11.51
CA ASN A 19 6.82 -7.10 -12.74
C ASN A 19 8.14 -6.34 -12.59
N LYS A 20 9.20 -7.05 -12.16
CA LYS A 20 10.53 -6.46 -11.95
C LYS A 20 11.13 -5.76 -13.17
N THR A 21 10.72 -6.11 -14.39
CA THR A 21 11.24 -5.48 -15.61
C THR A 21 10.63 -4.09 -15.84
N LEU A 22 9.44 -3.83 -15.28
CA LEU A 22 8.73 -2.56 -15.39
C LEU A 22 8.70 -1.77 -14.06
N SER A 23 9.41 -2.25 -13.03
CA SER A 23 9.52 -1.59 -11.73
C SER A 23 10.87 -0.89 -11.61
N ASP A 24 10.88 0.28 -11.01
CA ASP A 24 12.10 0.98 -10.62
C ASP A 24 12.75 0.30 -9.39
N ASP A 25 14.00 0.67 -9.11
CA ASP A 25 14.73 0.19 -7.93
C ASP A 25 14.14 0.81 -6.65
N SER A 26 13.96 -0.02 -5.62
CA SER A 26 13.43 0.39 -4.31
C SER A 26 14.52 0.74 -3.30
N ASP A 27 15.81 0.56 -3.60
CA ASP A 27 16.89 0.78 -2.62
C ASP A 27 16.89 2.21 -2.05
N ASP A 28 16.75 3.22 -2.90
CA ASP A 28 16.83 4.62 -2.47
C ASP A 28 15.67 5.01 -1.54
N ILE A 29 14.42 4.62 -1.88
CA ILE A 29 13.26 4.93 -1.03
C ILE A 29 13.33 4.19 0.31
N LEU A 30 13.70 2.90 0.29
CA LEU A 30 13.85 2.11 1.52
C LEU A 30 15.00 2.63 2.40
N LYS A 31 16.08 3.14 1.79
CA LYS A 31 17.19 3.78 2.51
C LYS A 31 16.74 5.07 3.18
N LEU A 32 15.94 5.89 2.50
CA LEU A 32 15.35 7.11 3.08
C LEU A 32 14.43 6.78 4.27
N GLN A 33 13.72 5.65 4.22
CA GLN A 33 12.88 5.15 5.31
C GLN A 33 13.68 4.50 6.46
N GLY A 34 15.01 4.47 6.41
CA GLY A 34 15.86 3.92 7.46
C GLY A 34 16.03 2.40 7.44
N VAL A 35 15.57 1.71 6.39
CA VAL A 35 15.70 0.26 6.26
C VAL A 35 17.17 -0.12 6.09
N SER A 36 17.65 -1.10 6.86
CA SER A 36 19.06 -1.50 6.84
C SER A 36 19.50 -2.09 5.49
N TRP A 37 20.77 -1.90 5.13
CA TRP A 37 21.32 -2.37 3.85
C TRP A 37 21.08 -3.87 3.59
N PHE A 38 21.18 -4.71 4.62
CA PHE A 38 20.93 -6.14 4.50
C PHE A 38 19.47 -6.45 4.14
N LYS A 39 18.50 -5.76 4.77
CA LYS A 39 17.07 -5.93 4.44
C LYS A 39 16.77 -5.45 3.02
N ARG A 40 17.29 -4.30 2.59
CA ARG A 40 17.09 -3.78 1.23
C ARG A 40 17.64 -4.74 0.16
N ARG A 41 18.82 -5.32 0.41
CA ARG A 41 19.39 -6.33 -0.48
C ARG A 41 18.54 -7.60 -0.55
N ALA A 42 17.93 -8.02 0.56
CA ALA A 42 16.99 -9.14 0.55
C ALA A 42 15.75 -8.80 -0.30
N ILE A 43 15.13 -7.64 -0.08
CA ILE A 43 13.95 -7.17 -0.82
C ILE A 43 14.23 -7.15 -2.33
N SER A 44 15.40 -6.65 -2.77
CA SER A 44 15.73 -6.60 -4.21
C SER A 44 15.78 -7.98 -4.87
N MET A 45 16.10 -9.04 -4.11
CA MET A 45 16.20 -10.41 -4.64
C MET A 45 14.83 -11.08 -4.81
N PHE A 46 13.89 -10.84 -3.91
CA PHE A 46 12.58 -11.51 -3.93
C PHE A 46 11.57 -10.82 -4.85
N THR A 47 10.70 -11.60 -5.49
CA THR A 47 9.53 -11.06 -6.22
C THR A 47 8.32 -11.09 -5.32
N LEU A 48 7.63 -9.96 -5.16
CA LEU A 48 6.42 -9.84 -4.36
C LEU A 48 5.18 -10.30 -5.14
N THR A 49 4.33 -11.07 -4.49
CA THR A 49 2.97 -11.41 -4.92
C THR A 49 2.00 -10.96 -3.84
N LEU A 50 0.97 -10.22 -4.24
CA LEU A 50 -0.12 -9.76 -3.38
C LEU A 50 -1.39 -10.57 -3.67
N GLY A 51 -2.04 -11.06 -2.62
CA GLY A 51 -3.43 -11.51 -2.67
C GLY A 51 -4.30 -10.47 -1.99
N VAL A 52 -5.14 -9.78 -2.76
CA VAL A 52 -5.97 -8.68 -2.26
C VAL A 52 -7.42 -9.13 -2.16
N LYS A 53 -8.08 -8.78 -1.06
CA LYS A 53 -9.53 -8.88 -0.89
C LYS A 53 -10.09 -7.50 -0.61
N HIS A 54 -11.08 -7.10 -1.39
CA HIS A 54 -11.77 -5.83 -1.23
C HIS A 54 -13.26 -6.11 -0.99
N TYR A 55 -13.78 -5.74 0.18
CA TYR A 55 -15.16 -6.00 0.58
C TYR A 55 -15.72 -4.91 1.50
N THR A 56 -17.04 -4.91 1.67
CA THR A 56 -17.73 -4.09 2.67
C THR A 56 -18.24 -4.99 3.78
N ASP A 57 -18.00 -4.62 5.03
CA ASP A 57 -18.47 -5.39 6.19
C ASP A 57 -19.96 -5.13 6.48
N GLU A 58 -20.49 -5.81 7.51
CA GLU A 58 -21.89 -5.64 7.95
C GLU A 58 -22.19 -4.25 8.53
N ALA A 59 -21.16 -3.52 8.98
CA ALA A 59 -21.28 -2.16 9.50
C ALA A 59 -21.25 -1.11 8.37
N GLY A 60 -20.95 -1.51 7.13
CA GLY A 60 -20.86 -0.64 5.97
C GLY A 60 -19.47 -0.05 5.74
N ASN A 61 -18.44 -0.51 6.47
CA ASN A 61 -17.07 -0.06 6.26
C ASN A 61 -16.43 -0.87 5.13
N GLU A 62 -15.67 -0.18 4.27
CA GLU A 62 -14.92 -0.79 3.17
C GLU A 62 -13.55 -1.24 3.69
N HIS A 63 -13.14 -2.45 3.32
CA HIS A 63 -11.91 -3.11 3.77
C HIS A 63 -11.06 -3.57 2.60
N ILE A 64 -9.74 -3.39 2.70
CA ILE A 64 -8.75 -3.89 1.77
C ILE A 64 -7.74 -4.72 2.57
N ASP A 65 -7.81 -6.03 2.43
CA ASP A 65 -6.90 -6.99 3.08
C ASP A 65 -5.90 -7.50 2.06
N VAL A 66 -4.60 -7.43 2.40
CA VAL A 66 -3.50 -7.76 1.50
C VAL A 66 -2.60 -8.82 2.13
N GLU A 67 -2.60 -10.01 1.55
CA GLU A 67 -1.64 -11.05 1.88
C GLU A 67 -0.39 -10.97 0.99
N GLN A 68 0.79 -10.91 1.61
CA GLN A 68 2.06 -10.85 0.90
C GLN A 68 2.74 -12.22 0.82
N THR A 69 3.25 -12.57 -0.37
CA THR A 69 4.08 -13.76 -0.59
C THR A 69 5.28 -13.41 -1.45
N LEU A 70 6.47 -13.65 -0.93
CA LEU A 70 7.74 -13.50 -1.64
C LEU A 70 8.06 -14.77 -2.44
N SER A 71 8.83 -14.61 -3.52
CA SER A 71 9.29 -15.73 -4.35
C SER A 71 9.95 -16.83 -3.50
N GLY A 72 9.61 -18.09 -3.75
CA GLY A 72 9.99 -19.21 -2.88
C GLY A 72 8.96 -19.54 -1.79
N GLY A 73 7.84 -18.82 -1.73
CA GLY A 73 6.71 -19.13 -0.84
C GLY A 73 6.86 -18.57 0.58
N ILE A 74 7.81 -17.66 0.79
CA ILE A 74 8.02 -16.99 2.07
C ILE A 74 6.87 -16.01 2.28
N LYS A 75 6.17 -16.12 3.41
CA LYS A 75 5.12 -15.16 3.80
C LYS A 75 5.76 -13.83 4.21
N GLY A 76 5.19 -12.74 3.72
CA GLY A 76 5.50 -11.38 4.19
C GLY A 76 4.49 -10.93 5.25
N THR A 77 4.59 -9.66 5.64
CA THR A 77 3.60 -8.98 6.49
C THR A 77 2.27 -8.86 5.73
N ASN A 78 1.16 -9.16 6.40
CA ASN A 78 -0.17 -8.89 5.86
C ASN A 78 -0.51 -7.43 6.15
N GLU A 79 -1.33 -6.81 5.32
CA GLU A 79 -1.77 -5.43 5.56
C GLU A 79 -3.29 -5.38 5.46
N ASP A 80 -3.94 -4.99 6.54
CA ASP A 80 -5.40 -4.93 6.65
C ASP A 80 -5.84 -3.48 6.85
N ARG A 81 -6.56 -2.92 5.86
CA ARG A 81 -7.00 -1.52 5.85
C ARG A 81 -8.51 -1.42 5.96
N THR A 82 -9.00 -0.67 6.94
CA THR A 82 -10.39 -0.19 6.99
C THR A 82 -10.43 1.27 6.51
N LEU A 83 -11.28 1.57 5.53
CA LEU A 83 -11.34 2.88 4.87
C LEU A 83 -12.21 3.89 5.63
N ASP A 84 -11.96 4.06 6.92
CA ASP A 84 -12.72 4.91 7.85
C ASP A 84 -11.94 6.11 8.41
N TRP A 85 -10.69 6.28 7.95
CA TRP A 85 -9.77 7.33 8.40
C TRP A 85 -9.42 7.25 9.91
N GLU A 86 -9.49 6.07 10.51
CA GLU A 86 -8.96 5.85 11.86
C GLU A 86 -7.51 5.39 11.82
N GLU A 87 -6.69 5.92 12.72
CA GLU A 87 -5.29 5.52 12.90
C GLU A 87 -5.18 4.14 13.51
N ARG A 88 -4.39 3.27 12.88
CA ARG A 88 -4.13 1.91 13.34
C ARG A 88 -2.64 1.64 13.33
N GLY A 89 -2.16 1.02 14.40
CA GLY A 89 -0.76 0.63 14.54
C GLY A 89 -0.53 -0.83 14.17
N GLU A 90 0.55 -1.11 13.47
CA GLU A 90 0.98 -2.45 13.07
C GLU A 90 2.49 -2.64 13.31
N ILE A 91 2.91 -3.89 13.48
CA ILE A 91 4.33 -4.27 13.46
C ILE A 91 4.64 -4.94 12.12
N ASP A 92 5.37 -4.23 11.27
CA ASP A 92 5.82 -4.68 9.96
C ASP A 92 7.26 -5.23 10.01
N ASP A 93 7.53 -6.28 9.23
CA ASP A 93 8.83 -6.98 9.23
C ASP A 93 9.96 -6.13 8.62
N VAL A 94 9.64 -5.18 7.75
CA VAL A 94 10.59 -4.27 7.10
C VAL A 94 10.76 -3.01 7.93
N PHE A 95 9.65 -2.36 8.26
CA PHE A 95 9.57 -1.01 8.82
C PHE A 95 9.41 -0.95 10.36
N GLY A 96 9.18 -2.08 11.02
CA GLY A 96 8.95 -2.13 12.46
C GLY A 96 7.57 -1.58 12.83
N ALA A 97 7.48 -0.80 13.90
CA ALA A 97 6.19 -0.20 14.30
C ALA A 97 5.79 0.93 13.33
N VAL A 98 4.65 0.76 12.67
CA VAL A 98 4.04 1.67 11.69
C VAL A 98 2.67 2.08 12.20
N ILE A 99 2.25 3.31 11.88
CA ILE A 99 0.88 3.78 12.05
C ILE A 99 0.36 4.18 10.68
N GLY A 100 -0.86 3.74 10.36
CA GLY A 100 -1.51 4.03 9.09
C GLY A 100 -2.96 4.45 9.28
N GLN A 101 -3.49 5.18 8.30
CA GLN A 101 -4.93 5.42 8.15
C GLN A 101 -5.27 5.52 6.66
N SER A 102 -6.50 5.16 6.31
CA SER A 102 -6.94 5.15 4.92
C SER A 102 -8.42 5.50 4.76
N LYS A 103 -8.80 6.05 3.61
CA LYS A 103 -10.19 6.41 3.29
C LYS A 103 -10.45 6.45 1.80
N LYS A 104 -11.72 6.45 1.43
CA LYS A 104 -12.17 6.94 0.11
C LYS A 104 -12.12 8.46 0.05
N VAL A 105 -11.68 8.98 -1.09
CA VAL A 105 -11.55 10.42 -1.33
C VAL A 105 -11.86 10.76 -2.78
N LYS A 106 -12.37 11.97 -3.06
CA LYS A 106 -12.42 12.50 -4.42
C LYS A 106 -11.06 13.06 -4.81
N ALA A 107 -10.72 13.03 -6.10
CA ALA A 107 -9.46 13.62 -6.58
C ALA A 107 -9.28 15.09 -6.13
N GLU A 108 -10.35 15.88 -6.11
CA GLU A 108 -10.34 17.29 -5.69
C GLU A 108 -10.04 17.50 -4.20
N GLU A 109 -10.22 16.47 -3.37
CA GLU A 109 -10.00 16.50 -1.92
C GLU A 109 -8.57 16.05 -1.55
N VAL A 110 -7.78 15.56 -2.50
CA VAL A 110 -6.36 15.25 -2.32
C VAL A 110 -5.54 16.53 -2.39
N GLU A 111 -4.76 16.81 -1.35
CA GLU A 111 -4.01 18.08 -1.22
C GLU A 111 -2.78 18.12 -2.14
N ASP A 112 -2.07 16.99 -2.26
CA ASP A 112 -0.85 16.92 -3.07
C ASP A 112 -1.17 16.98 -4.58
N GLU A 113 -0.54 17.93 -5.27
CA GLU A 113 -0.76 18.19 -6.70
C GLU A 113 -0.36 17.00 -7.59
N PHE A 114 0.67 16.25 -7.19
CA PHE A 114 1.09 15.07 -7.92
C PHE A 114 0.09 13.93 -7.72
N LEU A 115 -0.32 13.67 -6.47
CA LEU A 115 -1.22 12.56 -6.13
C LEU A 115 -2.66 12.75 -6.62
N LYS A 116 -3.12 13.99 -6.85
CA LYS A 116 -4.49 14.24 -7.32
C LYS A 116 -4.66 14.13 -8.84
N SER A 117 -3.59 13.94 -9.61
CA SER A 117 -3.59 14.01 -11.08
C SER A 117 -3.13 12.71 -11.75
N GLY A 118 -3.32 12.58 -13.07
CA GLY A 118 -2.90 11.41 -13.85
C GLY A 118 -3.85 10.20 -13.80
N TRP A 119 -4.98 10.33 -13.10
CA TRP A 119 -6.01 9.30 -12.98
C TRP A 119 -6.91 9.21 -14.21
N THR A 120 -7.42 8.00 -14.47
CA THR A 120 -8.43 7.76 -15.51
C THR A 120 -9.79 8.30 -15.10
N GLU A 121 -10.66 8.59 -16.07
CA GLU A 121 -11.99 9.17 -15.80
C GLU A 121 -12.85 8.29 -14.89
N ASP A 122 -12.75 6.96 -15.02
CA ASP A 122 -13.45 5.99 -14.18
C ASP A 122 -12.91 5.99 -12.74
N ALA A 123 -11.60 6.07 -12.54
CA ALA A 123 -11.00 6.18 -11.20
C ALA A 123 -11.46 7.47 -10.48
N VAL A 124 -11.48 8.60 -11.19
CA VAL A 124 -11.98 9.87 -10.64
C VAL A 124 -13.47 9.79 -10.30
N LYS A 125 -14.28 9.17 -11.16
CA LYS A 125 -15.72 8.99 -10.94
C LYS A 125 -16.02 8.06 -9.76
N ASP A 126 -15.24 7.01 -9.59
CA ASP A 126 -15.45 5.98 -8.58
C ASP A 126 -14.91 6.39 -7.20
N GLY A 127 -14.06 7.41 -7.15
CA GLY A 127 -13.32 7.81 -5.95
C GLY A 127 -12.01 7.05 -5.82
N LEU A 128 -11.02 7.72 -5.25
CA LEU A 128 -9.67 7.19 -5.03
C LEU A 128 -9.54 6.63 -3.60
N VAL A 129 -8.51 5.84 -3.34
CA VAL A 129 -8.18 5.34 -2.00
C VAL A 129 -6.95 6.07 -1.51
N LEU A 130 -7.13 7.01 -0.60
CA LEU A 130 -6.01 7.69 0.05
C LEU A 130 -5.56 6.87 1.24
N ALA A 131 -4.26 6.63 1.33
CA ALA A 131 -3.63 6.09 2.52
C ALA A 131 -2.40 6.89 2.92
N VAL A 132 -2.23 7.01 4.23
CA VAL A 132 -1.11 7.71 4.85
C VAL A 132 -0.53 6.80 5.89
N ASP A 133 0.76 6.51 5.75
CA ASP A 133 1.51 5.63 6.63
C ASP A 133 2.74 6.36 7.14
N TRP A 134 3.10 6.17 8.41
CA TRP A 134 4.30 6.74 9.00
C TRP A 134 4.89 5.82 10.07
N SER A 135 6.18 5.98 10.33
CA SER A 135 6.82 5.23 11.40
C SER A 135 6.33 5.70 12.78
N ASP A 136 6.05 4.75 13.68
CA ASP A 136 5.99 5.02 15.12
C ASP A 136 7.43 5.21 15.61
N THR A 137 8.00 6.40 15.41
CA THR A 137 9.42 6.69 15.66
C THR A 137 9.89 6.28 17.06
N PRO A 138 9.15 6.54 18.15
CA PRO A 138 9.53 6.07 19.49
C PRO A 138 9.72 4.55 19.60
N LYS A 139 9.00 3.75 18.79
CA LYS A 139 9.05 2.28 18.82
C LYS A 139 9.97 1.68 17.76
N SER A 140 10.01 2.26 16.56
CA SER A 140 10.76 1.74 15.40
C SER A 140 12.19 2.28 15.32
N GLY A 141 12.44 3.48 15.86
CA GLY A 141 13.69 4.22 15.64
C GLY A 141 13.86 4.78 14.22
N MET A 142 12.85 4.65 13.35
CA MET A 142 12.81 5.19 12.00
C MET A 142 11.96 6.48 11.96
N ASP A 143 12.21 7.34 10.97
CA ASP A 143 11.45 8.58 10.77
C ASP A 143 11.12 8.75 9.28
N TRP A 144 9.88 8.41 8.92
CA TRP A 144 9.36 8.57 7.57
C TRP A 144 7.84 8.70 7.59
N ARG A 145 7.31 9.33 6.54
CA ARG A 145 5.88 9.42 6.23
C ARG A 145 5.69 9.24 4.73
N ALA A 146 4.71 8.44 4.35
CA ALA A 146 4.32 8.20 2.98
C ALA A 146 2.82 8.52 2.81
N GLU A 147 2.49 9.11 1.68
CA GLU A 147 1.12 9.36 1.26
C GLU A 147 0.95 8.78 -0.14
N MET A 148 -0.15 8.07 -0.36
CA MET A 148 -0.41 7.33 -1.59
C MET A 148 -1.90 7.34 -1.92
N VAL A 149 -2.20 7.38 -3.21
CA VAL A 149 -3.54 7.44 -3.81
C VAL A 149 -3.64 6.43 -4.93
#